data_AF-W4K9I1-F1
#
_entry.id   AF-W4K9I1-F1
#
_cell.length_a   1.000
_cell.length_b   1.000
_cell.length_c   1.000
_cell.angle_alpha   90.00
_cell.angle_beta   90.00
_cell.angle_gamma   90.00
#
_symmetry.space_group_name_H-M   'P 1'
#
loop_
_entity.id
_entity.type
_entity.pdbx_description
1 polymer ?
#
loop_
_entity_poly.entity_id
_entity_poly.type
_entity_poly.pdbx_seq_one_letter_code
_entity_poly.pdbx_strand_id
1 'polypeptide(L)'
;SDLKQSVSALKICLAGVTGPEQFAFYNLLSMLLEAHFRRLGQQEDIQLSIEACRAFLAESGIHDPMIQMIVFWRLSKALVAYHDATRDGEMLDKAAGVGRDAVRLCGEDHLLLAMILALQGMILRQRFVVHENEEDLKAA
;
A
#
# COMPACT_ATOMS: atom_id res chain seq x y z
N SER A 1 17.96 9.91 13.91
CA SER A 1 18.14 10.17 12.48
C SER A 1 17.05 11.13 12.04
N ASP A 2 17.33 11.93 11.02
CA ASP A 2 16.40 12.91 10.45
C ASP A 2 15.07 12.26 10.04
N LEU A 3 15.13 11.00 9.57
CA LEU A 3 13.95 10.23 9.23
C LEU A 3 12.99 9.98 10.40
N LYS A 4 13.50 9.55 11.57
CA LYS A 4 12.64 9.30 12.74
C LYS A 4 11.93 10.61 13.16
N GLN A 5 12.63 11.74 13.02
CA GLN A 5 12.05 13.05 13.25
C GLN A 5 10.98 13.38 12.21
N SER A 6 11.21 13.11 10.91
CA SER A 6 10.21 13.29 9.85
C SER A 6 8.96 12.43 10.06
N VAL A 7 9.12 11.14 10.38
CA VAL A 7 8.00 10.24 10.69
C VAL A 7 7.22 10.74 11.91
N SER A 8 7.91 11.16 12.97
CA SER A 8 7.27 11.72 14.16
C SER A 8 6.52 13.01 13.85
N ALA A 9 7.09 13.91 13.06
CA ALA A 9 6.46 15.16 12.66
C ALA A 9 5.19 14.90 11.85
N LEU A 10 5.24 13.98 10.87
CA LEU A 10 4.08 13.58 10.07
C LEU A 10 2.96 12.99 10.92
N LYS A 11 3.30 12.13 11.91
CA LYS A 11 2.31 11.58 12.86
C LYS A 11 1.65 12.68 13.71
N ILE A 12 2.42 13.68 14.16
CA ILE A 12 1.87 14.83 14.90
C ILE A 12 0.95 15.66 14.02
N CYS A 13 1.34 15.96 12.77
CA CYS A 13 0.48 16.68 11.83
C CYS A 13 -0.83 15.94 11.58
N LEU A 14 -0.77 14.62 11.37
CA LEU A 14 -1.96 13.79 11.16
C LEU A 14 -2.98 13.85 12.30
N ALA A 15 -2.51 14.02 13.55
CA ALA A 15 -3.40 14.15 14.70
C ALA A 15 -4.21 15.47 14.71
N GLY A 16 -3.78 16.49 13.97
CA GLY A 16 -4.41 17.82 13.96
C GLY A 16 -5.04 18.24 12.63
N VAL A 17 -4.84 17.47 11.56
CA VAL A 17 -5.36 17.78 10.22
C VAL A 17 -6.63 16.98 10.00
N THR A 18 -7.68 17.60 9.47
CA THR A 18 -8.94 16.95 9.06
C THR A 18 -9.26 17.29 7.62
N GLY A 19 -10.07 16.46 6.95
CA GLY A 19 -10.44 16.71 5.57
C GLY A 19 -9.38 16.27 4.55
N PRO A 20 -9.51 16.69 3.28
CA PRO A 20 -8.71 16.19 2.16
C PRO A 20 -7.20 16.35 2.34
N GLU A 21 -6.73 17.31 3.14
CA GLU A 21 -5.30 17.53 3.37
C GLU A 21 -4.64 16.35 4.11
N GLN A 22 -5.41 15.57 4.89
CA GLN A 22 -4.90 14.36 5.55
C GLN A 22 -4.24 13.39 4.55
N PHE A 23 -4.79 13.28 3.34
CA PHE A 23 -4.27 12.39 2.31
C PHE A 23 -2.80 12.68 2.00
N ALA A 24 -2.42 13.96 1.88
CA ALA A 24 -1.04 14.34 1.56
C ALA A 24 -0.05 13.83 2.63
N PHE A 25 -0.42 13.95 3.91
CA PHE A 25 0.40 13.49 5.03
C PHE A 25 0.50 11.96 5.09
N TYR A 26 -0.61 11.24 4.90
CA TYR A 26 -0.60 9.77 4.85
C TYR A 26 0.19 9.24 3.65
N ASN A 27 0.01 9.84 2.48
CA ASN A 27 0.71 9.50 1.25
C ASN A 27 2.23 9.70 1.42
N LEU A 28 2.64 10.84 2.00
CA LEU A 28 4.05 11.13 2.26
C LEU A 28 4.65 10.18 3.30
N LEU A 29 3.92 9.92 4.40
CA LEU A 29 4.36 9.00 5.45
C LEU A 29 4.60 7.59 4.88
N SER A 30 3.65 7.06 4.11
CA SER A 30 3.78 5.75 3.46
C SER A 30 4.99 5.69 2.50
N MET A 31 5.20 6.72 1.67
CA MET A 31 6.37 6.80 0.77
C MET A 31 7.69 6.78 1.52
N LEU A 32 7.77 7.55 2.61
CA LEU A 32 8.97 7.73 3.40
C LEU A 32 9.37 6.41 4.08
N LEU A 33 8.38 5.72 4.66
CA LEU A 33 8.56 4.42 5.30
C LEU A 33 8.94 3.33 4.28
N GLU A 34 8.27 3.28 3.12
CA GLU A 34 8.61 2.35 2.03
C GLU A 34 10.06 2.56 1.53
N ALA A 35 10.46 3.82 1.35
CA ALA A 35 11.82 4.15 0.92
C ALA A 35 12.87 3.75 1.95
N HIS A 36 12.60 3.96 3.25
CA HIS A 36 13.54 3.59 4.30
C HIS A 36 13.65 2.08 4.48
N PHE A 37 12.51 1.37 4.48
CA PHE A 37 12.49 -0.08 4.47
C PHE A 37 13.34 -0.64 3.33
N ARG A 38 13.18 -0.16 2.09
CA ARG A 38 14.00 -0.60 0.96
C ARG A 38 15.50 -0.36 1.15
N ARG A 39 15.87 0.69 1.87
CA ARG A 39 17.28 1.07 2.07
C ARG A 39 17.94 0.28 3.20
N LEU A 40 17.22 0.06 4.31
CA LEU A 40 17.80 -0.49 5.54
C LEU A 40 17.22 -1.83 5.99
N GLY A 41 16.15 -2.32 5.35
CA GLY A 41 15.49 -3.58 5.69
C GLY A 41 14.75 -3.55 7.03
N GLN A 42 14.41 -2.36 7.56
CA GLN A 42 13.73 -2.22 8.86
C GLN A 42 12.26 -2.61 8.74
N GLN A 43 11.92 -3.82 9.21
CA GLN A 43 10.58 -4.39 9.10
C GLN A 43 9.51 -3.51 9.77
N GLU A 44 9.86 -2.79 10.84
CA GLU A 44 8.95 -1.89 11.54
C GLU A 44 8.44 -0.76 10.62
N ASP A 45 9.26 -0.29 9.68
CA ASP A 45 8.83 0.79 8.78
C ASP A 45 7.73 0.33 7.84
N ILE A 46 7.84 -0.90 7.31
CA ILE A 46 6.84 -1.40 6.38
C ILE A 46 5.53 -1.74 7.11
N GLN A 47 5.61 -2.19 8.38
CA GLN A 47 4.43 -2.33 9.25
C GLN A 47 3.74 -0.98 9.47
N LEU A 48 4.51 0.06 9.83
CA LEU A 48 3.97 1.40 10.00
C LEU A 48 3.34 1.96 8.72
N SER A 49 3.86 1.60 7.53
CA SER A 49 3.29 2.01 6.24
C SER A 49 1.92 1.35 6.01
N ILE A 50 1.82 0.04 6.31
CA ILE A 50 0.57 -0.72 6.25
C ILE A 50 -0.46 -0.11 7.21
N GLU A 51 -0.08 0.14 8.46
CA GLU A 51 -0.93 0.76 9.48
C GLU A 51 -1.43 2.13 9.05
N ALA A 52 -0.55 2.99 8.52
CA ALA A 52 -0.91 4.32 8.05
C ALA A 52 -1.95 4.27 6.91
N CYS A 53 -1.76 3.40 5.91
CA CYS A 53 -2.74 3.24 4.84
C CYS A 53 -4.08 2.70 5.35
N ARG A 54 -4.07 1.75 6.28
CA ARG A 54 -5.30 1.20 6.89
C ARG A 54 -6.05 2.24 7.72
N ALA A 55 -5.34 3.00 8.55
CA ALA A 55 -5.91 4.08 9.36
C ALA A 55 -6.55 5.14 8.46
N PHE A 56 -5.88 5.55 7.38
CA PHE A 56 -6.48 6.46 6.41
C PHE A 56 -7.82 5.96 5.86
N LEU A 57 -7.87 4.70 5.39
CA LEU A 57 -9.07 4.11 4.80
C LEU A 57 -10.21 3.95 5.81
N ALA A 58 -9.89 3.74 7.09
CA ALA A 58 -10.87 3.54 8.14
C ALA A 58 -11.38 4.85 8.77
N GLU A 59 -10.51 5.85 8.92
CA GLU A 59 -10.76 6.99 9.81
C GLU A 59 -10.90 8.33 9.09
N SER A 60 -10.38 8.47 7.86
CA SER A 60 -10.36 9.78 7.19
C SER A 60 -11.75 10.30 6.79
N GLY A 61 -12.72 9.41 6.60
CA GLY A 61 -14.02 9.74 6.01
C GLY A 61 -13.94 10.19 4.55
N ILE A 62 -12.79 10.04 3.88
CA ILE A 62 -12.58 10.45 2.50
C ILE A 62 -13.00 9.31 1.56
N HIS A 63 -14.01 9.58 0.75
CA HIS A 63 -14.59 8.65 -0.23
C HIS A 63 -14.30 9.02 -1.68
N ASP A 64 -13.39 9.97 -1.92
CA ASP A 64 -12.95 10.30 -3.27
C ASP A 64 -12.28 9.07 -3.92
N PRO A 65 -12.79 8.58 -5.08
CA PRO A 65 -12.28 7.35 -5.70
C PRO A 65 -10.79 7.39 -6.05
N MET A 66 -10.29 8.57 -6.46
CA MET A 66 -8.90 8.73 -6.87
C MET A 66 -7.96 8.65 -5.67
N ILE A 67 -8.33 9.28 -4.56
CA ILE A 67 -7.60 9.19 -3.30
C ILE A 67 -7.61 7.75 -2.77
N GLN A 68 -8.79 7.11 -2.74
CA GLN A 68 -8.89 5.72 -2.27
C GLN A 68 -8.09 4.75 -3.14
N MET A 69 -8.14 4.91 -4.47
CA MET A 69 -7.33 4.14 -5.42
C MET A 69 -5.83 4.22 -5.05
N ILE A 70 -5.30 5.42 -4.83
CA ILE A 70 -3.89 5.61 -4.49
C ILE A 70 -3.55 4.91 -3.17
N VAL A 71 -4.41 5.03 -2.15
CA VAL A 71 -4.14 4.43 -0.85
C VAL A 71 -4.24 2.91 -0.89
N PHE A 72 -5.21 2.33 -1.62
CA PHE A 72 -5.25 0.89 -1.84
C PHE A 72 -4.02 0.40 -2.61
N TRP A 73 -3.61 1.09 -3.67
CA TRP A 73 -2.40 0.73 -4.41
C TRP A 73 -1.15 0.74 -3.51
N ARG A 74 -1.00 1.74 -2.65
CA ARG A 74 0.09 1.79 -1.65
C ARG A 74 0.03 0.67 -0.64
N LEU A 75 -1.15 0.40 -0.08
CA LEU A 75 -1.34 -0.68 0.87
C LEU A 75 -0.98 -2.03 0.25
N SER A 76 -1.41 -2.28 -1.00
CA SER A 76 -1.05 -3.49 -1.75
C SER A 76 0.47 -3.62 -1.91
N LYS A 77 1.17 -2.56 -2.34
CA LYS A 77 2.64 -2.54 -2.43
C LYS A 77 3.31 -2.81 -1.08
N ALA A 78 2.80 -2.22 0.00
CA ALA A 78 3.40 -2.38 1.31
C ALA A 78 3.24 -3.81 1.84
N LEU A 79 2.11 -4.45 1.57
CA LEU A 79 1.86 -5.86 1.91
C LEU A 79 2.82 -6.81 1.16
N VAL A 80 3.09 -6.56 -0.12
CA VAL A 80 4.10 -7.33 -0.89
C VAL A 80 5.49 -7.17 -0.28
N ALA A 81 5.89 -5.94 0.00
CA ALA A 81 7.19 -5.65 0.62
C ALA A 81 7.34 -6.33 2.00
N TYR A 82 6.26 -6.37 2.78
CA TYR A 82 6.25 -7.10 4.05
C TYR A 82 6.37 -8.61 3.85
N HIS A 83 5.64 -9.20 2.91
CA HIS A 83 5.81 -10.60 2.53
C HIS A 83 7.26 -10.89 2.12
N ASP A 84 7.87 -10.04 1.30
CA ASP A 84 9.23 -10.26 0.81
C ASP A 84 10.25 -10.28 1.95
N ALA A 85 10.03 -9.48 3.00
CA ALA A 85 10.89 -9.45 4.19
C ALA A 85 10.63 -10.56 5.21
N THR A 86 9.41 -11.12 5.27
CA THR A 86 8.99 -12.04 6.36
C THR A 86 8.64 -13.44 5.88
N ARG A 87 8.41 -13.61 4.58
CA ARG A 87 7.86 -14.81 3.94
C ARG A 87 6.46 -15.19 4.44
N ASP A 88 5.71 -14.22 4.98
CA ASP A 88 4.31 -14.42 5.38
C ASP A 88 3.40 -14.47 4.14
N GLY A 89 3.07 -15.70 3.69
CA GLY A 89 2.25 -15.96 2.52
C GLY A 89 0.83 -15.36 2.58
N GLU A 90 0.25 -15.20 3.78
CA GLU A 90 -1.09 -14.58 3.91
C GLU A 90 -1.10 -13.12 3.46
N MET A 91 0.05 -12.46 3.53
CA MET A 91 0.18 -11.05 3.14
C MET A 91 0.02 -10.88 1.64
N LEU A 92 0.37 -11.90 0.84
CA LEU A 92 0.11 -11.87 -0.59
C LEU A 92 -1.40 -11.96 -0.90
N ASP A 93 -2.17 -12.78 -0.18
CA ASP A 93 -3.62 -12.86 -0.34
C ASP A 93 -4.29 -11.53 -0.02
N LYS A 94 -3.86 -10.90 1.08
CA LYS A 94 -4.29 -9.54 1.46
C LYS A 94 -3.89 -8.52 0.39
N ALA A 95 -2.67 -8.59 -0.14
CA ALA A 95 -2.18 -7.70 -1.19
C ALA A 95 -3.00 -7.82 -2.48
N ALA A 96 -3.39 -9.04 -2.87
CA ALA A 96 -4.20 -9.30 -4.07
C ALA A 96 -5.65 -8.83 -3.92
N GLY A 97 -6.23 -8.93 -2.73
CA GLY A 97 -7.55 -8.35 -2.43
C GLY A 97 -7.51 -6.83 -2.58
N VAL A 98 -6.58 -6.18 -1.89
CA VAL A 98 -6.43 -4.73 -1.90
C VAL A 98 -6.03 -4.18 -3.27
N GLY A 99 -5.16 -4.87 -4.01
CA GLY A 99 -4.76 -4.47 -5.35
C GLY A 99 -5.91 -4.51 -6.35
N ARG A 100 -6.85 -5.46 -6.22
CA ARG A 100 -8.10 -5.47 -7.01
C ARG A 100 -8.99 -4.27 -6.71
N ASP A 101 -9.06 -3.83 -5.46
CA ASP A 101 -9.82 -2.60 -5.12
C ASP A 101 -9.20 -1.37 -5.77
N ALA A 102 -7.86 -1.28 -5.83
CA ALA A 102 -7.18 -0.23 -6.57
C ALA A 102 -7.48 -0.28 -8.08
N VAL A 103 -7.43 -1.46 -8.71
CA VAL A 103 -7.80 -1.63 -10.14
C VAL A 103 -9.23 -1.18 -10.39
N ARG A 104 -10.18 -1.57 -9.53
CA ARG A 104 -11.61 -1.22 -9.67
C ARG A 104 -11.84 0.30 -9.65
N LEU A 105 -11.09 1.03 -8.82
CA LEU A 105 -11.25 2.47 -8.66
C LEU A 105 -10.48 3.29 -9.72
N CYS A 106 -9.43 2.73 -10.34
CA CYS A 106 -8.57 3.48 -11.24
C CYS A 106 -9.25 3.91 -12.55
N GLY A 107 -10.20 3.13 -13.07
CA GLY A 107 -10.81 3.37 -14.37
C GLY A 107 -9.85 3.11 -15.55
N GLU A 108 -10.41 2.83 -16.73
CA GLU A 108 -9.64 2.34 -17.89
C GLU A 108 -8.70 3.40 -18.52
N ASP A 109 -9.05 4.69 -18.44
CA ASP A 109 -8.32 5.79 -19.07
C ASP A 109 -7.22 6.41 -18.18
N HIS A 110 -7.03 5.88 -16.98
CA HIS A 110 -6.17 6.52 -16.00
C HIS A 110 -4.68 6.13 -16.17
N LEU A 111 -3.80 7.14 -16.11
CA LEU A 111 -2.36 6.98 -16.36
C LEU A 111 -1.65 5.97 -15.44
N LEU A 112 -2.15 5.80 -14.21
CA LEU A 112 -1.59 4.83 -13.26
C LEU A 112 -2.08 3.40 -13.46
N LEU A 113 -3.09 3.16 -14.32
CA LEU A 113 -3.69 1.84 -14.49
C LEU A 113 -2.64 0.77 -14.84
N ALA A 114 -1.75 1.08 -15.78
CA ALA A 114 -0.68 0.16 -16.18
C ALA A 114 0.23 -0.24 -15.00
N MET A 115 0.54 0.69 -14.10
CA MET A 115 1.35 0.42 -12.91
C MET A 115 0.60 -0.42 -11.87
N ILE A 116 -0.69 -0.16 -11.69
CA ILE A 116 -1.53 -0.90 -10.76
C ILE A 116 -1.72 -2.34 -11.26
N LEU A 117 -2.00 -2.53 -12.56
CA LEU A 117 -2.12 -3.85 -13.18
C LEU A 117 -0.80 -4.63 -13.14
N ALA A 118 0.33 -3.98 -13.41
CA ALA A 118 1.65 -4.63 -13.33
C ALA A 118 1.95 -5.14 -11.92
N LEU A 119 1.62 -4.35 -10.89
CA LEU A 119 1.70 -4.79 -9.50
C LEU A 119 0.76 -5.97 -9.23
N GLN A 120 -0.49 -5.88 -9.68
CA GLN A 120 -1.48 -6.93 -9.46
C GLN A 120 -1.05 -8.26 -10.09
N GLY A 121 -0.59 -8.26 -11.35
CA GLY A 121 -0.07 -9.46 -12.01
C GLY A 121 1.16 -10.02 -11.31
N MET A 122 2.05 -9.16 -10.80
CA MET A 122 3.20 -9.60 -10.00
C MET A 122 2.78 -10.29 -8.70
N ILE A 123 1.78 -9.76 -7.99
CA ILE A 123 1.23 -10.35 -6.77
C ILE A 123 0.61 -11.72 -7.08
N LEU A 124 -0.23 -11.80 -8.11
CA LEU A 124 -0.91 -13.05 -8.49
C LEU A 124 0.09 -14.13 -8.87
N ARG A 125 1.13 -13.78 -9.63
CA ARG A 125 2.24 -14.71 -9.94
C ARG A 125 2.97 -15.16 -8.67
N GLN A 126 3.24 -14.27 -7.72
CA GLN A 126 3.88 -14.65 -6.46
C GLN A 126 2.97 -15.58 -5.63
N ARG A 127 1.68 -15.29 -5.53
CA ARG A 127 0.69 -16.15 -4.85
C ARG A 127 0.62 -17.53 -5.45
N PHE A 128 0.59 -17.63 -6.78
CA PHE A 128 0.65 -18.92 -7.47
C PHE A 128 1.88 -19.73 -7.05
N VAL A 129 3.06 -19.11 -6.99
CA VAL A 129 4.29 -19.80 -6.59
C VAL A 129 4.25 -20.28 -5.14
N VAL A 130 3.61 -19.51 -4.24
CA VAL A 130 3.55 -19.85 -2.80
C VAL A 130 2.47 -20.88 -2.50
N HIS A 131 1.33 -20.82 -3.19
CA HIS A 131 0.12 -21.59 -2.85
C HIS A 131 -0.33 -22.60 -3.92
N GLU A 132 0.33 -22.66 -5.08
CA GLU A 132 -0.05 -23.48 -6.25
C GLU A 132 -1.48 -23.21 -6.77
N ASN A 133 -1.98 -22.00 -6.56
CA ASN A 133 -3.35 -21.63 -6.91
C ASN A 133 -3.51 -21.27 -8.40
N GLU A 134 -3.92 -22.23 -9.23
CA GLU A 134 -4.05 -22.06 -10.70
C GLU A 134 -5.00 -20.93 -11.14
N GLU A 135 -5.95 -20.50 -10.31
CA GLU A 135 -6.82 -19.36 -10.63
C GLU A 135 -6.03 -18.04 -10.77
N ASP A 136 -4.93 -17.90 -10.02
CA ASP A 136 -4.11 -16.70 -10.05
C ASP A 136 -3.38 -16.52 -11.40
N LEU A 137 -3.09 -17.60 -12.14
CA LEU A 137 -2.50 -17.52 -13.48
C LEU A 137 -3.47 -17.01 -14.55
N LYS A 138 -4.77 -17.23 -14.38
CA LYS A 138 -5.80 -16.73 -15.31
C LYS A 138 -6.13 -15.26 -15.07
N ALA A 139 -5.83 -14.76 -13.87
CA ALA A 139 -6.15 -13.42 -13.43
C ALA A 139 -4.96 -12.44 -13.52
N ALA A 140 -3.75 -12.93 -13.81
CA ALA A 140 -2.52 -12.14 -13.96
C ALA A 140 -2.37 -11.58 -15.38
#